data_AF-A0A485A5E4-F1
#
_entry.id   AF-A0A485A5E4-F1
#
_cell.length_a   1.000
_cell.length_b   1.000
_cell.length_c   1.000
_cell.angle_alpha   90.00
_cell.angle_beta   90.00
_cell.angle_gamma   90.00
#
_symmetry.space_group_name_H-M   'P 1'
#
loop_
_entity.id
_entity.type
_entity.pdbx_description
1 polymer ?
#
loop_
_entity_poly.entity_id
_entity_poly.type
_entity_poly.pdbx_seq_one_letter_code
_entity_poly.pdbx_strand_id
1 'polypeptide(L)'
;MAEDADVAVIFVSTAVGEDGENGDRQDLNILPVHERLIREVAAVQPNVVVVLANSDAVVMPWLGECKALLETFFAGQGMGRAVAEILFGHRKPVRQANGDGAEFAGRNSGLVKLSGRKPASLLR
;
A
#
# COMPACT_ATOMS: atom_id res chain seq x y z
N MET A 1 -16.61 8.51 10.93
CA MET A 1 -16.19 7.13 10.62
C MET A 1 -15.56 7.12 9.22
N ALA A 2 -15.25 5.98 8.58
CA ALA A 2 -14.65 5.97 7.23
C ALA A 2 -15.52 6.66 6.16
N GLU A 3 -16.84 6.56 6.31
CA GLU A 3 -17.86 7.21 5.46
C GLU A 3 -17.81 8.75 5.49
N ASP A 4 -17.38 9.35 6.60
CA ASP A 4 -17.32 10.81 6.76
C ASP A 4 -15.94 11.40 6.45
N ALA A 5 -14.94 10.56 6.17
CA ALA A 5 -13.58 11.00 5.93
C ALA A 5 -13.39 11.48 4.48
N ASP A 6 -12.42 12.36 4.24
CA ASP A 6 -12.01 12.69 2.88
C ASP A 6 -11.23 11.52 2.23
N VAL A 7 -10.46 10.79 3.03
CA VAL A 7 -9.59 9.68 2.63
C VAL A 7 -9.54 8.64 3.75
N ALA A 8 -9.59 7.35 3.41
CA ALA A 8 -9.29 6.26 4.34
C ALA A 8 -7.89 5.70 4.05
N VAL A 9 -7.02 5.72 5.06
CA VAL A 9 -5.69 5.10 4.99
C VAL A 9 -5.73 3.78 5.76
N ILE A 10 -5.54 2.66 5.06
CA ILE A 10 -5.63 1.31 5.62
C ILE A 10 -4.24 0.69 5.65
N PHE A 11 -3.77 0.32 6.83
CA PHE A 11 -2.51 -0.41 7.00
C PHE A 11 -2.79 -1.90 6.98
N VAL A 12 -2.08 -2.63 6.12
CA VAL A 12 -2.25 -4.07 5.94
C VAL A 12 -0.88 -4.75 5.92
N SER A 13 -0.86 -6.01 6.34
CA SER A 13 0.33 -6.84 6.36
C SER A 13 0.04 -8.30 6.05
N THR A 14 1.12 -9.06 5.86
CA THR A 14 1.15 -10.53 5.93
C THR A 14 1.13 -10.99 7.39
N ALA A 15 0.93 -12.30 7.60
CA ALA A 15 1.05 -12.90 8.92
C ALA A 15 2.49 -12.76 9.42
N VAL A 16 2.65 -12.30 10.66
CA VAL A 16 3.97 -12.13 11.29
C VAL A 16 4.49 -13.50 11.73
N GLY A 17 5.70 -13.85 11.30
CA GLY A 17 6.40 -15.05 11.78
C GLY A 17 6.23 -16.28 10.91
N GLU A 18 5.52 -16.18 9.79
CA GLU A 18 5.42 -17.26 8.78
C GLU A 18 6.43 -17.10 7.64
N ASP A 19 7.17 -15.99 7.64
CA ASP A 19 7.97 -15.47 6.53
C ASP A 19 9.41 -15.12 6.94
N GLY A 20 9.85 -15.68 8.07
CA GLY A 20 11.19 -15.51 8.63
C GLY A 20 12.15 -16.65 8.29
N GLU A 21 13.32 -16.64 8.92
CA GLU A 21 14.29 -17.74 8.81
C GLU A 21 13.62 -19.08 9.14
N ASN A 22 13.81 -20.07 8.26
CA ASN A 22 13.17 -21.39 8.34
C ASN A 22 11.62 -21.39 8.21
N GLY A 23 11.01 -20.29 7.77
CA GLY A 23 9.57 -20.17 7.51
C GLY A 23 9.27 -19.92 6.04
N ASP A 24 8.79 -20.96 5.36
CA ASP A 24 8.18 -20.80 4.03
C ASP A 24 6.67 -20.60 4.19
N ARG A 25 6.19 -19.51 3.63
CA ARG A 25 4.76 -19.21 3.60
C ARG A 25 4.00 -20.27 2.78
N GLN A 26 2.81 -20.61 3.25
CA GLN A 26 1.92 -21.55 2.55
C GLN A 26 1.23 -20.93 1.33
N ASP A 27 1.05 -19.61 1.33
CA ASP A 27 0.48 -18.85 0.23
C ASP A 27 1.03 -17.42 0.18
N LEU A 28 0.68 -16.68 -0.89
CA LEU A 28 1.11 -15.30 -1.13
C LEU A 28 0.04 -14.25 -0.72
N ASN A 29 -0.98 -14.61 0.05
CA ASN A 29 -2.04 -13.67 0.43
C ASN A 29 -1.60 -12.71 1.55
N ILE A 30 -2.28 -11.58 1.68
CA ILE A 30 -2.28 -10.83 2.94
C ILE A 30 -3.23 -11.50 3.94
N LEU A 31 -3.26 -11.06 5.20
CA LEU A 31 -4.23 -11.58 6.16
C LEU A 31 -5.67 -11.45 5.61
N PRO A 32 -6.49 -12.53 5.60
CA PRO A 32 -7.84 -12.47 5.03
C PRO A 32 -8.73 -11.38 5.63
N VAL A 33 -8.51 -11.04 6.91
CA VAL A 33 -9.21 -9.94 7.59
C VAL A 33 -8.83 -8.56 7.02
N HIS A 34 -7.60 -8.38 6.57
CA HIS A 34 -7.15 -7.14 5.92
C HIS A 34 -7.78 -6.99 4.54
N GLU A 35 -7.86 -8.07 3.78
CA GLU A 35 -8.53 -8.06 2.49
C GLU A 35 -10.04 -7.76 2.63
N ARG A 36 -10.69 -8.35 3.63
CA ARG A 36 -12.08 -8.01 3.98
C ARG A 36 -12.20 -6.54 4.38
N LEU A 37 -11.31 -6.03 5.24
CA LEU A 37 -11.32 -4.63 5.67
C LEU A 37 -11.23 -3.67 4.49
N ILE A 38 -10.35 -3.95 3.52
CA ILE A 38 -10.22 -3.12 2.30
C ILE A 38 -11.56 -3.06 1.57
N ARG A 39 -12.21 -4.20 1.32
CA ARG A 39 -13.48 -4.26 0.59
C ARG A 39 -14.61 -3.53 1.31
N GLU A 40 -14.77 -3.78 2.61
CA GLU A 40 -15.82 -3.16 3.41
C GLU A 40 -15.64 -1.63 3.51
N VAL A 41 -14.40 -1.15 3.66
CA VAL A 41 -14.13 0.29 3.67
C VAL A 41 -14.31 0.89 2.28
N ALA A 42 -13.84 0.23 1.22
CA ALA A 42 -14.00 0.72 -0.15
C ALA A 42 -15.48 0.83 -0.59
N ALA A 43 -16.36 0.00 -0.01
CA ALA A 43 -17.80 0.08 -0.24
C ALA A 43 -18.44 1.38 0.26
N VAL A 44 -17.86 2.02 1.30
CA VAL A 44 -18.39 3.26 1.90
C VAL A 44 -17.50 4.49 1.70
N GLN A 45 -16.24 4.30 1.30
CA GLN A 45 -15.26 5.35 1.09
C GLN A 45 -14.51 5.13 -0.24
N PRO A 46 -14.76 5.94 -1.28
CA PRO A 46 -14.10 5.75 -2.58
C PRO A 46 -12.63 6.18 -2.59
N ASN A 47 -12.17 6.99 -1.63
CA ASN A 47 -10.78 7.46 -1.53
C ASN A 47 -9.95 6.58 -0.58
N VAL A 48 -9.77 5.31 -0.92
CA VAL A 48 -8.93 4.39 -0.15
C VAL A 48 -7.47 4.46 -0.60
N VAL A 49 -6.58 4.60 0.38
CA VAL A 49 -5.13 4.43 0.25
C VAL A 49 -4.72 3.24 1.10
N VAL A 50 -4.04 2.26 0.51
CA VAL A 50 -3.51 1.10 1.24
C VAL A 50 -2.02 1.30 1.48
N VAL A 51 -1.57 1.07 2.72
CA VAL A 51 -0.15 0.97 3.08
C VAL A 51 0.13 -0.49 3.41
N LEU A 52 0.97 -1.13 2.61
CA LEU A 52 1.25 -2.56 2.67
C LEU A 52 2.65 -2.80 3.25
N ALA A 53 2.73 -3.68 4.26
CA ALA A 53 3.96 -4.09 4.93
C ALA A 53 4.09 -5.63 4.94
N ASN A 54 5.10 -6.15 4.27
CA ASN A 54 5.33 -7.56 4.01
C ASN A 54 6.83 -7.83 3.82
N SER A 55 7.25 -9.07 4.02
CA SER A 55 8.62 -9.52 3.80
C SER A 55 8.96 -9.81 2.33
N ASP A 56 7.98 -10.32 1.59
CA ASP A 56 8.11 -10.77 0.20
C ASP A 56 6.81 -10.53 -0.59
N ALA A 57 6.80 -10.80 -1.88
CA ALA A 57 5.69 -10.60 -2.80
C ALA A 57 4.34 -11.14 -2.26
N VAL A 58 3.27 -10.42 -2.58
CA VAL A 58 1.89 -10.83 -2.27
C VAL A 58 1.01 -10.76 -3.51
N VAL A 59 -0.04 -11.60 -3.54
CA VAL A 59 -1.12 -11.45 -4.51
C VAL A 59 -2.07 -10.34 -4.06
N MET A 60 -2.55 -9.54 -5.02
CA MET A 60 -3.35 -8.34 -4.75
C MET A 60 -4.67 -8.33 -5.57
N PRO A 61 -5.56 -9.32 -5.40
CA PRO A 61 -6.87 -9.30 -6.09
C PRO A 61 -7.74 -8.10 -5.68
N TRP A 62 -7.45 -7.49 -4.52
CA TRP A 62 -8.11 -6.30 -3.97
C TRP A 62 -7.54 -4.97 -4.50
N LEU A 63 -6.50 -4.98 -5.35
CA LEU A 63 -5.84 -3.74 -5.81
C LEU A 63 -6.82 -2.77 -6.49
N GLY A 64 -7.88 -3.30 -7.11
CA GLY A 64 -8.94 -2.51 -7.75
C GLY A 64 -9.80 -1.68 -6.78
N GLU A 65 -9.83 -2.05 -5.50
CA GLU A 65 -10.64 -1.42 -4.45
C GLU A 65 -9.99 -0.15 -3.86
N CYS A 66 -8.70 0.07 -4.14
CA CYS A 66 -7.97 1.23 -3.64
C CYS A 66 -7.61 2.19 -4.78
N LYS A 67 -7.57 3.49 -4.46
CA LYS A 67 -7.05 4.49 -5.38
C LYS A 67 -5.54 4.41 -5.46
N ALA A 68 -4.86 4.27 -4.33
CA ALA A 68 -3.41 4.20 -4.25
C ALA A 68 -2.92 3.10 -3.30
N LEU A 69 -1.75 2.56 -3.60
CA LEU A 69 -1.01 1.60 -2.79
C LEU A 69 0.38 2.18 -2.48
N LEU A 70 0.81 2.10 -1.23
CA LEU A 70 2.17 2.36 -0.79
C LEU A 70 2.76 1.05 -0.24
N GLU A 71 3.62 0.42 -1.03
CA GLU A 71 4.43 -0.73 -0.62
C GLU A 71 5.59 -0.25 0.25
N THR A 72 5.71 -0.80 1.45
CA THR A 72 6.71 -0.38 2.45
C THR A 72 7.67 -1.49 2.87
N PHE A 73 7.37 -2.74 2.49
CA PHE A 73 8.01 -3.92 3.06
C PHE A 73 8.11 -3.81 4.60
N PHE A 74 9.20 -4.30 5.20
CA PHE A 74 9.55 -4.02 6.60
C PHE A 74 10.66 -2.96 6.69
N ALA A 75 10.27 -1.68 6.58
CA ALA A 75 11.16 -0.51 6.68
C ALA A 75 11.66 -0.16 8.12
N GLY A 76 11.46 -1.04 9.09
CA GLY A 76 11.95 -0.89 10.47
C GLY A 76 11.33 0.30 11.23
N GLN A 77 12.02 0.74 12.29
CA GLN A 77 11.51 1.72 13.27
C GLN A 77 11.22 3.11 12.65
N GLY A 78 11.80 3.42 11.49
CA GLY A 78 11.57 4.69 10.78
C GLY A 78 10.31 4.71 9.90
N MET A 79 9.62 3.58 9.74
CA MET A 79 8.52 3.41 8.78
C MET A 79 7.40 4.44 8.98
N GLY A 80 6.91 4.63 10.22
CA GLY A 80 5.78 5.53 10.47
C GLY A 80 6.05 6.97 10.00
N ARG A 81 7.24 7.51 10.32
CA ARG A 81 7.66 8.84 9.87
C ARG A 81 7.84 8.88 8.34
N ALA A 82 8.44 7.85 7.75
CA ALA A 82 8.65 7.80 6.31
C ALA A 82 7.32 7.76 5.53
N VAL A 83 6.36 6.95 5.97
CA VAL A 83 5.01 6.86 5.40
C VAL A 83 4.31 8.21 5.49
N ALA A 84 4.32 8.86 6.65
CA ALA A 84 3.71 10.18 6.82
C ALA A 84 4.34 11.22 5.88
N GLU A 85 5.66 11.30 5.79
CA GLU A 85 6.36 12.23 4.90
C GLU A 85 5.99 12.02 3.43
N ILE A 86 5.76 10.77 3.00
CA ILE A 86 5.32 10.45 1.63
C ILE A 86 3.85 10.82 1.43
N LEU A 87 2.95 10.42 2.33
CA LEU A 87 1.51 10.66 2.21
C LEU A 87 1.16 12.15 2.23
N PHE A 88 1.88 12.96 3.02
CA PHE A 88 1.71 14.41 3.06
C PHE A 88 2.57 15.17 2.02
N GLY A 89 3.32 14.44 1.18
CA GLY A 89 4.08 15.02 0.07
C GLY A 89 5.35 15.78 0.48
N HIS A 90 5.82 15.63 1.71
CA HIS A 90 7.11 16.16 2.18
C HIS A 90 8.30 15.42 1.54
N ARG A 91 8.10 14.15 1.14
CA ARG A 91 9.07 13.37 0.37
C ARG A 91 8.41 12.70 -0.81
N LYS A 92 9.16 12.59 -1.92
CA LYS A 92 8.74 11.82 -3.09
C LYS A 92 9.18 10.36 -2.93
N PRO A 93 8.34 9.39 -3.31
CA PRO A 93 8.79 8.01 -3.41
C PRO A 93 9.87 7.90 -4.49
N VAL A 94 10.90 7.11 -4.21
CA VAL A 94 11.99 6.80 -5.14
C VAL A 94 11.95 5.32 -5.46
N ARG A 95 12.37 4.95 -6.68
CA ARG A 95 12.44 3.56 -7.09
C ARG A 95 13.50 2.84 -6.26
N GLN A 96 13.12 1.76 -5.59
CA GLN A 96 14.09 0.80 -5.04
C GLN A 96 14.64 -0.03 -6.20
N ALA A 97 15.96 -0.05 -6.39
CA ALA A 97 16.62 -0.97 -7.31
C ALA A 97 17.02 -2.23 -6.52
N ASN A 98 16.33 -3.35 -6.75
CA ASN A 98 16.72 -4.64 -6.20
C ASN A 98 17.67 -5.31 -7.22
N GLY A 99 18.84 -5.77 -6.76
CA GLY A 99 19.96 -6.26 -7.60
C GLY A 99 19.74 -7.62 -8.26
N ASP A 100 18.53 -8.15 -8.21
CA ASP A 100 18.06 -9.46 -8.65
C ASP A 100 17.38 -9.43 -10.02
N GLY A 101 17.27 -8.24 -10.65
CA GLY A 101 16.69 -8.13 -11.99
C GLY A 101 15.21 -8.56 -12.04
N ALA A 102 14.56 -8.69 -10.88
CA ALA A 102 13.13 -8.86 -10.75
C ALA A 102 12.46 -7.56 -11.22
N GLU A 103 12.30 -7.46 -12.53
CA GLU A 103 11.42 -6.50 -13.16
C GLU A 103 10.03 -6.81 -12.60
N PHE A 104 9.49 -5.92 -11.77
CA PHE A 104 8.05 -5.90 -11.47
C PHE A 104 7.34 -5.68 -12.82
N ALA A 105 7.08 -6.81 -13.49
CA ALA A 105 6.59 -6.90 -14.85
C ALA A 105 5.12 -6.50 -14.85
N GLY A 106 4.90 -5.21 -15.03
CA GLY A 106 3.56 -4.66 -15.20
C GLY A 106 3.61 -3.15 -15.19
N ARG A 107 4.21 -2.52 -16.21
CA ARG A 107 4.05 -1.11 -16.68
C ARG A 107 3.89 0.03 -15.64
N ASN A 108 4.19 -0.23 -14.37
CA ASN A 108 3.62 0.51 -13.26
C ASN A 108 4.33 0.13 -11.93
N SER A 109 5.62 -0.21 -12.02
CA SER A 109 6.44 -0.57 -10.88
C SER A 109 7.02 0.69 -10.22
N GLY A 110 6.41 1.05 -9.09
CA GLY A 110 6.46 2.40 -8.47
C GLY A 110 5.07 3.06 -8.33
N LEU A 111 3.98 2.32 -8.55
CA LEU A 111 2.63 2.85 -8.68
C LEU A 111 2.05 3.43 -7.37
N VAL A 112 2.38 4.69 -7.16
CA VAL A 112 1.38 5.62 -6.67
C VAL A 112 0.34 5.81 -7.79
N LYS A 113 -0.79 5.09 -7.75
CA LYS A 113 -1.95 5.37 -8.62
C LYS A 113 -2.68 6.61 -8.07
N LEU A 114 -2.14 7.81 -8.31
CA LEU A 114 -2.87 9.05 -8.02
C LEU A 114 -3.88 9.30 -9.14
N SER A 115 -5.09 8.75 -9.02
CA SER A 115 -6.22 9.09 -9.92
C SER A 115 -6.91 10.43 -9.56
N GLY A 116 -6.22 11.34 -8.87
CA GLY A 116 -6.75 12.64 -8.48
C GLY A 116 -6.44 13.72 -9.52
N ARG A 117 -7.45 14.21 -10.25
CA ARG A 117 -7.38 15.54 -10.86
C ARG A 117 -7.09 16.55 -9.75
N LYS A 118 -6.12 17.45 -9.97
CA LYS A 118 -5.93 18.62 -9.10
C LYS A 118 -7.27 19.37 -8.98
N PRO A 119 -7.77 19.69 -7.77
CA PRO A 119 -8.88 20.62 -7.64
C PRO A 119 -8.44 21.99 -8.16
N ALA A 120 -9.29 22.61 -8.98
CA ALA A 120 -9.03 23.89 -9.64
C ALA A 120 -8.93 25.09 -8.66
N SER A 121 -9.08 24.88 -7.35
CA SER A 121 -9.10 25.91 -6.31
C SER A 121 -7.71 26.35 -5.81
N LEU A 122 -6.61 25.72 -6.25
CA LEU A 122 -5.24 26.01 -5.79
C LEU A 122 -4.34 26.69 -6.82
N LEU A 123 -4.93 27.38 -7.81
CA LEU A 123 -4.23 28.35 -8.66
C LEU A 123 -4.72 29.76 -8.30
N ARG A 124 -4.05 30.38 -7.33
CA ARG A 124 -3.94 31.84 -7.17
C ARG A 124 -2.52 32.16 -6.79
#